data_AF-A0A4R8IP94-F1
#
_entry.id   AF-A0A4R8IP94-F1
#
_cell.length_a   1.000
_cell.length_b   1.000
_cell.length_c   1.000
_cell.angle_alpha   90.00
_cell.angle_beta   90.00
_cell.angle_gamma   90.00
#
_symmetry.space_group_name_H-M   'P 1'
#
loop_
_entity.id
_entity.type
_entity.pdbx_description
1 polymer ?
#
loop_
_entity_poly.entity_id
_entity_poly.type
_entity_poly.pdbx_seq_one_letter_code
_entity_poly.pdbx_strand_id
1 'polypeptide(L)' 'MPRKPRFFLPDVPVHVVQRGHSREPVFFEDGDYLAYRHWLLEAVRRYSCEIKGVKALYKSKGSKPFTERPGLANFYL' A
#
# COMPACT_ATOMS: atom_id res chain seq x y z
N MET A 1 13.88 19.25 10.03
CA MET A 1 15.22 18.86 9.51
C MET A 1 15.11 18.46 8.06
N PRO A 2 15.96 18.97 7.15
CA PRO A 2 15.98 18.54 5.75
C PRO A 2 16.29 17.05 5.64
N ARG A 3 15.45 16.31 4.92
CA ARG A 3 15.72 14.90 4.60
C ARG A 3 16.51 14.85 3.29
N LYS A 4 17.52 13.98 3.21
CA LYS A 4 18.21 13.71 1.94
C LYS A 4 17.21 13.18 0.90
N PRO A 5 17.26 13.62 -0.37
CA PRO A 5 16.40 13.09 -1.42
C PRO A 5 16.53 11.57 -1.52
N ARG A 6 15.40 10.89 -1.75
CA ARG A 6 15.44 9.46 -2.07
C ARG A 6 16.01 9.28 -3.47
N PHE A 7 16.99 8.39 -3.62
CA PHE A 7 17.52 7.98 -4.91
C PHE A 7 16.91 6.64 -5.32
N PHE A 8 16.76 6.42 -6.62
CA PHE A 8 16.19 5.22 -7.21
C PHE A 8 17.16 4.67 -8.24
N LEU A 9 17.47 3.37 -8.18
CA LEU A 9 18.24 2.71 -9.22
C LEU A 9 17.29 2.18 -10.30
N PRO A 10 17.66 2.30 -11.59
CA PRO A 10 16.98 1.58 -12.66
C PRO A 10 16.93 0.08 -12.37
N ASP A 11 15.80 -0.54 -12.72
CA ASP A 11 15.58 -1.99 -12.65
C ASP A 11 15.69 -2.64 -11.24
N VAL A 12 15.79 -1.83 -10.19
CA VAL A 12 15.80 -2.30 -8.80
C VAL A 12 14.44 -2.05 -8.15
N PRO A 13 13.75 -3.09 -7.63
CA PRO A 13 12.46 -2.92 -6.99
C PRO A 13 12.60 -2.13 -5.68
N VAL A 14 11.63 -1.25 -5.43
CA VAL A 14 11.57 -0.45 -4.21
C VAL A 14 10.47 -0.99 -3.30
N HIS A 15 10.79 -1.19 -2.03
CA HIS A 15 9.79 -1.46 -1.02
C HIS A 15 9.18 -0.16 -0.49
N VAL A 16 7.93 0.12 -0.84
CA VAL A 16 7.18 1.28 -0.38
C VAL A 16 6.25 0.90 0.76
N VAL A 17 6.27 1.66 1.85
CA VAL A 17 5.42 1.44 3.03
C VAL A 17 4.54 2.67 3.25
N GLN A 18 3.23 2.48 3.19
CA GLN A 18 2.24 3.51 3.53
C GLN A 18 1.68 3.22 4.93
N ARG A 19 1.55 4.28 5.74
CA ARG A 19 0.96 4.21 7.09
C ARG A 19 0.09 5.44 7.29
N GLY A 20 -0.99 5.29 8.06
CA GLY A 20 -1.80 6.43 8.48
C GLY A 20 -1.02 7.33 9.43
N HIS A 21 -1.57 8.52 9.64
CA HIS A 21 -1.07 9.44 10.65
C HIS A 21 -0.96 8.74 12.01
N SER A 22 0.08 9.00 12.80
CA SER A 22 0.31 8.33 14.09
C SER A 22 0.35 6.78 14.03
N ARG A 23 0.72 6.19 12.87
CA ARG A 23 0.70 4.73 12.62
C ARG A 23 -0.71 4.13 12.68
N GLU A 24 -1.72 4.95 12.43
CA GLU A 24 -3.09 4.48 12.28
C GLU A 24 -3.25 3.64 11.00
N PRO A 25 -4.33 2.84 10.94
CA PRO A 25 -4.68 2.11 9.72
C PRO A 25 -4.91 3.08 8.56
N VAL A 26 -4.58 2.60 7.37
CA VAL A 26 -4.96 3.26 6.12
C VAL A 26 -6.30 2.71 5.61
N PHE A 27 -6.56 1.43 5.88
CA PHE A 27 -7.73 0.70 5.41
C PHE A 27 -8.61 0.30 6.61
N PHE A 28 -9.84 0.81 6.61
CA PHE A 28 -10.86 0.59 7.64
C PHE A 28 -12.01 -0.27 7.09
N GLU A 29 -12.38 -0.07 5.83
CA GLU A 29 -13.39 -0.82 5.10
C GLU A 29 -12.85 -1.38 3.78
N ASP A 30 -13.59 -2.29 3.15
CA ASP A 30 -13.14 -2.91 1.89
C ASP A 30 -13.07 -1.88 0.75
N GLY A 31 -13.93 -0.86 0.79
CA GLY A 31 -13.93 0.26 -0.15
C GLY A 31 -12.59 1.01 -0.19
N ASP A 32 -11.94 1.19 0.96
CA ASP A 32 -10.64 1.88 1.04
C ASP A 32 -9.56 1.16 0.22
N TYR A 33 -9.51 -0.17 0.34
CA TYR A 33 -8.53 -0.97 -0.39
C TYR A 33 -8.87 -1.04 -1.88
N LEU A 34 -10.15 -1.18 -2.24
CA LEU A 34 -10.56 -1.21 -3.64
C LEU A 34 -10.25 0.11 -4.35
N ALA A 35 -10.52 1.25 -3.70
CA ALA A 35 -10.16 2.57 -4.20
C ALA A 35 -8.64 2.71 -4.34
N TYR A 36 -7.89 2.29 -3.32
CA TYR A 36 -6.42 2.30 -3.38
C TYR A 36 -5.88 1.46 -4.53
N ARG A 37 -6.37 0.24 -4.70
CA ARG A 37 -5.99 -0.67 -5.80
C ARG A 37 -6.30 -0.05 -7.16
N HIS A 38 -7.45 0.62 -7.30
CA HIS A 38 -7.82 1.32 -8.53
C HIS A 38 -6.78 2.39 -8.90
N TRP A 39 -6.44 3.27 -7.96
CA TRP A 39 -5.43 4.31 -8.20
C TRP A 39 -4.03 3.74 -8.42
N LEU A 40 -3.68 2.63 -7.73
CA LEU A 40 -2.42 1.94 -7.93
C LEU A 40 -2.28 1.43 -9.39
N LEU A 41 -3.36 0.85 -9.93
CA LEU A 41 -3.44 0.39 -11.32
C LEU A 41 -3.40 1.54 -12.33
N GLU A 42 -4.01 2.68 -12.01
CA GLU A 42 -3.88 3.89 -12.83
C GLU A 42 -2.44 4.40 -12.85
N ALA A 43 -1.76 4.42 -11.70
CA ALA A 43 -0.36 4.83 -11.60
C ALA A 43 0.56 3.89 -12.39
N VAL A 44 0.40 2.57 -12.24
CA VAL A 44 1.13 1.56 -13.01
C VAL A 44 1.03 1.81 -14.51
N ARG A 45 -0.19 2.02 -15.02
CA ARG A 45 -0.41 2.32 -16.44
C ARG A 45 0.20 3.65 -16.86
N ARG A 46 0.09 4.68 -16.01
CA ARG A 46 0.59 6.03 -16.31
C ARG A 46 2.11 6.11 -16.33
N TYR A 47 2.77 5.39 -15.44
CA TYR A 47 4.22 5.47 -15.24
C TYR A 47 4.98 4.27 -15.81
N SER A 48 4.28 3.31 -16.45
CA SER A 48 4.88 2.11 -17.05
C SER A 48 5.79 1.35 -16.07
N CYS A 49 5.36 1.24 -14.82
CA CYS A 49 6.07 0.50 -13.77
C CYS A 49 5.36 -0.81 -13.44
N GLU A 50 6.03 -1.71 -12.73
CA GLU A 50 5.50 -3.02 -12.36
C GLU A 50 5.40 -3.16 -10.84
N ILE A 51 4.38 -3.86 -10.35
CA ILE A 51 4.19 -4.12 -8.93
C ILE A 51 4.40 -5.61 -8.67
N LYS A 52 5.51 -5.94 -8.00
CA LYS A 52 5.87 -7.32 -7.68
C LYS A 52 5.00 -7.93 -6.57
N GLY A 53 4.40 -7.10 -5.71
CA GLY A 53 3.51 -7.56 -4.66
C GLY A 53 2.97 -6.42 -3.80
N VAL A 54 1.77 -6.63 -3.26
CA VAL A 54 1.10 -5.69 -2.34
C VAL A 54 0.66 -6.47 -1.11
N LYS A 55 0.98 -5.93 0.07
CA LYS A 55 0.45 -6.42 1.35
C LYS A 55 -0.32 -5.30 2.03
N ALA A 56 -1.61 -5.51 2.26
CA ALA A 56 -2.48 -4.58 2.97
C ALA A 56 -2.86 -5.14 4.35
N LEU A 57 -2.72 -4.31 5.37
CA LEU A 57 -3.17 -4.61 6.73
C LEU A 57 -4.40 -3.77 7.04
N TYR A 58 -5.38 -4.39 7.68
CA TYR A 58 -6.65 -3.78 8.01
C TYR A 58 -6.82 -3.67 9.52
N LYS A 59 -7.69 -2.75 9.93
CA LYS A 59 -8.12 -2.64 11.33
C LYS A 59 -9.58 -2.24 11.39
N SER A 60 -10.37 -2.96 12.17
CA SER A 60 -11.70 -2.49 12.55
C SER A 60 -11.57 -1.34 13.57
N LYS A 61 -12.45 -0.35 13.53
CA LYS A 61 -12.45 0.75 14.51
C LYS A 61 -12.52 0.16 15.94
N GLY A 62 -11.50 0.43 16.75
CA GLY A 62 -11.48 0.09 18.18
C GLY A 62 -10.77 -1.21 18.58
N SER A 63 -10.41 -2.12 17.66
CA SER A 63 -9.75 -3.39 18.03
C SER A 63 -8.22 -3.35 17.85
N LYS A 64 -7.48 -3.96 18.78
CA LYS A 64 -6.09 -4.42 18.57
C LYS A 64 -6.13 -5.96 18.57
N PRO A 65 -5.30 -6.67 17.78
CA PRO A 65 -4.20 -6.22 16.91
C PRO A 65 -4.59 -5.94 15.43
N PHE A 66 -3.64 -5.45 14.61
CA PHE A 66 -3.78 -5.40 13.15
C PHE A 66 -3.95 -6.82 12.60
N THR A 67 -4.85 -7.01 11.65
CA THR A 67 -5.13 -8.33 11.09
C THR A 67 -5.08 -8.26 9.57
N GLU A 68 -4.57 -9.32 8.95
CA GLU A 68 -4.74 -9.55 7.52
C GLU A 68 -6.22 -9.87 7.27
N ARG A 69 -6.82 -9.28 6.24
CA ARG A 69 -8.14 -9.73 5.79
C ARG A 69 -7.95 -10.89 4.82
N PRO A 70 -8.42 -12.10 5.15
CA PRO A 70 -8.35 -13.23 4.22
C PRO A 70 -9.17 -12.89 2.96
N GLY A 71 -8.58 -13.11 1.78
CA GLY A 71 -9.23 -12.89 0.48
C GLY A 71 -8.88 -11.58 -0.25
N LEU A 72 -8.23 -10.61 0.42
CA LEU A 72 -7.76 -9.35 -0.20
C LEU A 72 -6.23 -9.17 -0.16
N ALA A 73 -5.53 -10.02 0.59
CA ALA A 73 -4.14 -9.75 1.00
C ALA A 73 -3.07 -10.13 -0.04
N ASN A 74 -3.39 -10.94 -1.05
CA ASN A 74 -2.42 -11.44 -2.03
C ASN A 74 -3.02 -11.39 -3.44
N PHE A 75 -3.13 -10.18 -4.00
CA PHE A 75 -3.33 -10.05 -5.44
C PHE A 75 -2.00 -9.68 -6.07
N TYR A 76 -1.48 -10.60 -6.90
CA TYR A 76 -0.48 -10.26 -7.89
C TYR A 76 -1.15 -9.32 -8.89
N LEU A 77 -0.63 -8.10 -9.03
CA LEU A 77 -1.06 -7.12 -10.02
C LEU A 77 -0.32 -7.35 -11.34
#